data_AF-A0A7X0DQ88-F1
#
_entry.id   AF-A0A7X0DQ88-F1
#
_cell.length_a   1.000
_cell.length_b   1.000
_cell.length_c   1.000
_cell.angle_alpha   90.00
_cell.angle_beta   90.00
_cell.angle_gamma   90.00
#
_symmetry.space_group_name_H-M   'P 1'
#
loop_
_entity.id
_entity.type
_entity.pdbx_description
1 polymer ?
#
loop_
_entity_poly.entity_id
_entity_poly.type
_entity_poly.pdbx_seq_one_letter_code
_entity_poly.pdbx_strand_id
1 'polypeptide(L)'
;MKILTKNKTYEYPLRVLPVYEWDKVLGFNQSDAIYKLNEVKYLREITSLMISPKFLDEFYVILDQNREFISYYKDYLVAIIYTAQFNTFHLDNDLKNPALVYLSEYENNVGDFVTFDHINENFDYEKVATSLSSITSNSNELLTNEQNK
;
A
#
# COMPACT_ATOMS: atom_id res chain seq x y z
N MET A 1 8.46 -4.42 1.62
CA MET A 1 7.04 -4.14 1.93
C MET A 1 6.47 -5.27 2.79
N LYS A 2 5.60 -4.95 3.75
CA LYS A 2 4.98 -5.92 4.66
C LYS A 2 3.48 -5.75 4.68
N ILE A 3 2.76 -6.87 4.77
CA ILE A 3 1.29 -6.93 4.82
C ILE A 3 0.87 -7.68 6.08
N LEU A 4 0.26 -6.97 7.02
CA LEU A 4 -0.29 -7.54 8.24
C LEU A 4 -1.61 -8.24 7.93
N THR A 5 -1.76 -9.44 8.46
CA THR A 5 -3.04 -10.12 8.58
C THR A 5 -3.17 -10.69 9.98
N LYS A 6 -4.37 -11.10 10.36
CA LYS A 6 -4.63 -11.71 11.68
C LYS A 6 -3.69 -12.85 12.02
N ASN A 7 -3.33 -13.66 11.02
CA ASN A 7 -2.61 -14.91 11.24
C ASN A 7 -1.09 -14.75 11.10
N LYS A 8 -0.64 -13.81 10.27
CA LYS A 8 0.78 -13.60 9.99
C LYS A 8 1.04 -12.27 9.27
N THR A 9 2.31 -11.89 9.25
CA THR A 9 2.82 -10.83 8.38
C THR A 9 3.44 -11.45 7.13
N TYR A 10 3.00 -11.02 5.95
CA TYR A 10 3.63 -11.36 4.68
C TYR A 10 4.70 -10.33 4.37
N GLU A 11 5.84 -10.77 3.85
CA GLU A 11 6.95 -9.89 3.49
C GLU A 11 7.27 -10.05 2.00
N TYR A 12 7.40 -8.92 1.33
CA TYR A 12 7.63 -8.83 -0.11
C TYR A 12 8.80 -7.89 -0.37
N PRO A 13 9.84 -8.33 -1.11
CA PRO A 13 10.87 -7.42 -1.57
C PRO A 13 10.21 -6.38 -2.50
N LEU A 14 10.62 -5.12 -2.36
CA LEU A 14 10.17 -4.05 -3.23
C LEU A 14 11.39 -3.38 -3.84
N ARG A 15 11.46 -3.38 -5.16
CA ARG A 15 12.48 -2.65 -5.92
C ARG A 15 11.81 -1.58 -6.77
N VAL A 16 12.44 -0.41 -6.88
CA VAL A 16 11.97 0.63 -7.80
C VAL A 16 12.42 0.32 -9.22
N LEU A 17 11.65 0.83 -10.18
CA LEU A 17 11.97 0.67 -11.59
C LEU A 17 12.84 1.83 -12.09
N PRO A 18 13.67 1.61 -13.10
CA PRO A 18 14.10 2.71 -13.96
C PRO A 18 12.88 3.46 -14.49
N VAL A 19 12.95 4.80 -14.54
CA VAL A 19 11.83 5.67 -14.94
C VAL A 19 11.26 5.28 -16.31
N TYR A 20 12.10 4.85 -17.25
CA TYR A 20 11.63 4.43 -18.57
C TYR A 20 10.78 3.14 -18.55
N GLU A 21 11.01 2.22 -17.62
CA GLU A 21 10.17 1.01 -17.46
C GLU A 21 8.81 1.37 -16.86
N TRP A 22 8.81 2.30 -15.91
CA TRP A 22 7.59 2.89 -15.35
C TRP A 22 6.75 3.59 -16.43
N ASP A 23 7.38 4.49 -17.19
CA ASP A 23 6.72 5.28 -18.25
C ASP A 23 6.20 4.38 -19.38
N LYS A 24 6.86 3.25 -19.66
CA LYS A 24 6.38 2.27 -20.65
C LYS A 24 5.02 1.68 -20.28
N VAL A 25 4.75 1.51 -18.98
CA VAL A 25 3.52 0.91 -18.48
C VAL A 25 2.46 1.98 -18.21
N LEU A 26 2.84 3.05 -17.49
CA LEU A 26 1.91 4.05 -16.98
C LEU A 26 1.86 5.33 -17.82
N GLY A 27 2.82 5.53 -18.73
CA GLY A 27 2.96 6.76 -19.51
C GLY A 27 3.65 7.88 -18.73
N PHE A 28 4.04 8.92 -19.46
CA PHE A 28 4.85 10.03 -18.94
C PHE A 28 4.12 11.00 -18.00
N ASN A 29 2.78 11.01 -18.00
CA ASN A 29 1.99 11.92 -17.17
C ASN A 29 1.79 11.32 -15.77
N GLN A 30 2.35 11.97 -14.75
CA GLN A 30 2.27 11.51 -13.36
C GLN A 30 0.85 11.46 -12.79
N SER A 31 0.01 12.44 -13.13
CA SER A 31 -1.39 12.46 -12.68
C SER A 31 -2.14 11.24 -13.23
N ASP A 32 -1.92 10.93 -14.51
CA ASP A 32 -2.53 9.76 -15.16
C ASP A 32 -1.95 8.44 -14.60
N ALA A 33 -0.69 8.43 -14.19
CA ALA A 33 -0.02 7.26 -13.62
C ALA A 33 -0.71 6.79 -12.33
N ILE A 34 -1.12 7.71 -11.44
CA ILE A 34 -1.85 7.37 -10.21
C ILE A 34 -3.21 6.74 -10.54
N TYR A 35 -3.96 7.31 -11.50
CA TYR A 35 -5.24 6.74 -11.92
C TYR A 35 -5.06 5.33 -12.52
N LYS A 36 -4.06 5.15 -13.38
CA LYS A 36 -3.75 3.85 -13.98
C LYS A 36 -3.31 2.81 -12.94
N LEU A 37 -2.55 3.19 -11.92
CA LEU A 37 -2.17 2.28 -10.83
C LEU A 37 -3.38 1.72 -10.06
N ASN A 38 -4.53 2.38 -10.11
CA ASN A 38 -5.77 1.87 -9.53
C ASN A 38 -6.49 0.87 -10.45
N GLU A 39 -6.09 0.73 -11.72
CA GLU A 39 -6.61 -0.29 -12.61
C GLU A 39 -5.81 -1.59 -12.49
N VAL A 40 -6.51 -2.71 -12.35
CA VAL A 40 -5.92 -4.04 -12.10
C VAL A 40 -4.87 -4.43 -13.15
N LYS A 41 -5.07 -4.06 -14.41
CA LYS A 41 -4.14 -4.35 -15.50
C LYS A 41 -2.77 -3.71 -15.25
N TYR A 42 -2.72 -2.41 -14.99
CA TYR A 42 -1.45 -1.70 -14.80
C TYR A 42 -0.84 -2.01 -13.43
N LEU A 43 -1.66 -2.15 -12.38
CA LEU A 43 -1.18 -2.58 -11.07
C LEU A 43 -0.48 -3.94 -11.15
N ARG A 44 -1.04 -4.89 -11.92
CA ARG A 44 -0.42 -6.20 -12.15
C ARG A 44 0.94 -6.06 -12.82
N GLU A 45 1.03 -5.27 -13.88
CA GLU A 45 2.28 -5.10 -14.63
C GLU A 45 3.36 -4.43 -13.76
N ILE A 46 3.02 -3.35 -13.07
CA ILE A 46 3.96 -2.64 -12.17
C ILE A 46 4.40 -3.53 -11.02
N THR A 47 3.48 -4.18 -10.31
CA THR A 47 3.85 -5.04 -9.19
C THR A 47 4.59 -6.30 -9.62
N SER A 48 4.36 -6.79 -10.85
CA SER A 48 5.15 -7.89 -11.43
C SER A 48 6.61 -7.49 -11.62
N LEU A 49 6.86 -6.24 -12.01
CA LEU A 49 8.20 -5.70 -12.18
C LEU A 49 8.85 -5.36 -10.83
N MET A 50 8.12 -4.67 -9.95
CA MET A 50 8.66 -4.15 -8.68
C MET A 50 8.75 -5.17 -7.54
N ILE A 51 7.95 -6.23 -7.57
CA ILE A 51 7.86 -7.20 -6.46
C ILE A 51 8.06 -8.62 -7.00
N SER A 52 7.05 -9.17 -7.66
CA SER A 52 7.13 -10.48 -8.31
C SER A 52 5.92 -10.72 -9.22
N PRO A 53 6.03 -11.56 -10.26
CA PRO A 53 4.92 -11.87 -11.15
C PRO A 53 3.69 -12.49 -10.47
N LYS A 54 3.85 -13.10 -9.29
CA LYS A 54 2.78 -13.75 -8.53
C LYS A 54 2.18 -12.86 -7.45
N PHE A 55 2.81 -11.73 -7.16
CA PHE A 55 2.45 -10.86 -6.05
C PHE A 55 0.97 -10.50 -6.07
N LEU A 56 0.45 -10.03 -7.22
CA LEU A 56 -0.91 -9.53 -7.23
C LEU A 56 -1.93 -10.64 -6.96
N ASP A 57 -1.71 -11.86 -7.45
CA ASP A 57 -2.63 -12.98 -7.18
C ASP A 57 -2.62 -13.37 -5.69
N GLU A 58 -1.44 -13.42 -5.07
CA GLU A 58 -1.30 -13.63 -3.62
C GLU A 58 -1.95 -12.51 -2.82
N PHE A 59 -1.78 -11.26 -3.26
CA PHE A 59 -2.40 -10.09 -2.65
C PHE A 59 -3.93 -10.19 -2.68
N TYR A 60 -4.53 -10.61 -3.80
CA TYR A 60 -5.98 -10.81 -3.87
C TYR A 60 -6.48 -11.95 -2.99
N VAL A 61 -5.67 -13.00 -2.75
CA VAL A 61 -6.00 -14.04 -1.75
C VAL A 61 -6.00 -13.45 -0.34
N ILE A 62 -5.04 -12.57 -0.01
CA ILE A 62 -5.03 -11.85 1.27
C ILE A 62 -6.28 -10.97 1.40
N LEU A 63 -6.66 -10.23 0.36
CA LEU A 63 -7.86 -9.40 0.35
C LEU A 63 -9.13 -10.22 0.60
N ASP A 64 -9.25 -11.38 -0.04
CA ASP A 64 -10.43 -12.25 0.11
C ASP A 64 -10.58 -12.80 1.54
N GLN A 65 -9.47 -12.97 2.25
CA GLN A 65 -9.45 -13.39 3.66
C GLN A 65 -9.67 -12.24 4.65
N ASN A 66 -9.53 -10.98 4.21
CA ASN A 66 -9.58 -9.79 5.06
C ASN A 66 -10.55 -8.74 4.50
N ARG A 67 -11.76 -9.18 4.10
CA ARG A 67 -12.71 -8.37 3.32
C ARG A 67 -13.10 -7.05 3.98
N GLU A 68 -13.16 -7.00 5.30
CA GLU A 68 -13.53 -5.80 6.08
C GLU A 68 -12.62 -4.60 5.78
N PHE A 69 -11.34 -4.84 5.49
CA PHE A 69 -10.33 -3.78 5.33
C PHE A 69 -9.79 -3.66 3.91
N ILE A 70 -10.51 -4.15 2.89
CA ILE A 70 -10.03 -4.19 1.49
C ILE A 70 -9.53 -2.84 0.98
N SER A 71 -10.26 -1.75 1.28
CA SER A 71 -9.86 -0.40 0.86
C SER A 71 -8.49 -0.04 1.42
N TYR A 72 -8.30 -0.20 2.74
CA TYR A 72 -7.02 0.07 3.41
C TYR A 72 -5.85 -0.70 2.81
N TYR A 73 -6.02 -2.00 2.51
CA TYR A 73 -4.95 -2.75 1.84
C TYR A 73 -4.61 -2.19 0.46
N LYS A 74 -5.62 -1.89 -0.36
CA LYS A 74 -5.44 -1.41 -1.74
C LYS A 74 -4.83 -0.02 -1.78
N ASP A 75 -5.36 0.90 -0.98
CA ASP A 75 -4.95 2.30 -0.95
C ASP A 75 -3.49 2.42 -0.51
N TYR A 76 -3.11 1.71 0.56
CA TYR A 76 -1.72 1.69 1.01
C TYR A 76 -0.79 1.00 0.02
N LEU A 77 -1.20 -0.08 -0.66
CA LEU A 77 -0.39 -0.70 -1.70
C LEU A 77 -0.06 0.32 -2.80
N VAL A 78 -1.05 1.03 -3.33
CA VAL A 78 -0.85 2.03 -4.39
C VAL A 78 0.04 3.17 -3.90
N ALA A 79 -0.22 3.68 -2.69
CA ALA A 79 0.57 4.76 -2.10
C ALA A 79 2.04 4.37 -1.89
N ILE A 80 2.31 3.16 -1.38
CA ILE A 80 3.67 2.64 -1.17
C ILE A 80 4.40 2.46 -2.50
N ILE A 81 3.75 1.86 -3.50
CA ILE A 81 4.34 1.68 -4.84
C ILE A 81 4.74 3.03 -5.44
N TYR A 82 3.83 4.00 -5.40
CA TYR A 82 4.08 5.33 -5.96
C TYR A 82 5.19 6.07 -5.21
N THR A 83 5.10 6.13 -3.88
CA THR A 83 6.07 6.89 -3.06
C THR A 83 7.46 6.26 -3.04
N ALA A 84 7.56 4.93 -3.13
CA ALA A 84 8.84 4.25 -3.30
C ALA A 84 9.45 4.61 -4.67
N GLN A 85 8.67 4.51 -5.76
CA GLN A 85 9.15 4.79 -7.12
C GLN A 85 9.78 6.18 -7.26
N PHE A 86 9.19 7.18 -6.61
CA PHE A 86 9.66 8.57 -6.68
C PHE A 86 10.53 8.99 -5.49
N ASN A 87 10.90 8.05 -4.62
CA ASN A 87 11.65 8.32 -3.39
C ASN A 87 11.04 9.44 -2.53
N THR A 88 9.70 9.48 -2.44
CA THR A 88 8.95 10.49 -1.69
C THR A 88 8.32 9.95 -0.41
N PHE A 89 8.55 8.68 -0.05
CA PHE A 89 8.01 8.08 1.17
C PHE A 89 8.31 8.90 2.43
N HIS A 90 9.50 9.51 2.50
CA HIS A 90 9.89 10.35 3.62
C HIS A 90 9.05 11.64 3.79
N LEU A 91 8.33 12.06 2.75
CA LEU A 91 7.46 13.24 2.75
C LEU A 91 6.04 12.92 3.23
N ASP A 92 5.62 11.66 3.14
CA ASP A 92 4.29 11.22 3.54
C ASP A 92 4.33 10.69 4.99
N ASN A 93 3.79 11.47 5.91
CA ASN A 93 3.75 11.09 7.32
C ASN A 93 2.66 10.05 7.62
N ASP A 94 1.62 9.97 6.80
CA ASP A 94 0.54 9.00 7.01
C ASP A 94 1.06 7.58 6.76
N LEU A 95 1.95 7.42 5.77
CA LEU A 95 2.62 6.14 5.50
C LEU A 95 3.61 5.69 6.61
N LYS A 96 3.94 6.55 7.56
CA LYS A 96 4.79 6.21 8.72
C LYS A 96 3.97 5.76 9.94
N ASN A 97 2.65 5.89 9.88
CA ASN A 97 1.76 5.42 10.93
C ASN A 97 1.55 3.90 10.83
N PRO A 98 1.19 3.22 11.94
CA PRO A 98 0.82 1.81 11.89
C PRO A 98 -0.34 1.56 10.92
N ALA A 99 -0.12 0.63 9.97
CA ALA A 99 -1.06 0.32 8.91
C ALA A 99 -1.00 -1.16 8.52
N LEU A 100 -2.05 -1.63 7.83
CA LEU A 100 -2.14 -3.02 7.38
C LEU A 100 -1.14 -3.36 6.27
N VAL A 101 -0.68 -2.36 5.52
CA VAL A 101 0.42 -2.48 4.57
C VAL A 101 1.41 -1.36 4.89
N TYR A 102 2.68 -1.70 5.05
CA TYR A 102 3.72 -0.75 5.42
C TYR A 102 5.06 -1.09 4.77
N LEU A 103 5.98 -0.13 4.76
CA LEU A 103 7.26 -0.23 4.07
C LEU A 103 8.42 -0.08 5.06
N SER A 104 9.17 -1.14 5.33
CA SER A 104 10.41 -1.08 6.13
C SER A 104 11.60 -0.63 5.30
N GLU A 105 11.64 -1.09 4.05
CA GLU A 105 12.73 -0.83 3.12
C GLU A 105 12.29 -1.07 1.68
N TYR A 106 13.05 -0.51 0.74
CA TYR A 106 12.99 -0.84 -0.68
C TYR A 106 14.40 -0.77 -1.32
N GLU A 107 14.60 -1.49 -2.42
CA GLU A 107 15.80 -1.43 -3.25
C GLU A 107 15.66 -0.33 -4.31
N ASN A 108 16.62 0.60 -4.36
CA ASN A 108 16.62 1.70 -5.33
C ASN A 108 17.10 1.25 -6.72
N ASN A 109 17.11 2.17 -7.69
CA ASN A 109 17.45 1.85 -9.09
C ASN A 109 18.95 1.57 -9.34
N VAL A 110 19.81 1.70 -8.32
CA VAL A 110 21.24 1.36 -8.37
C VAL A 110 21.59 0.15 -7.51
N GLY A 111 20.61 -0.48 -6.86
CA GLY A 111 20.77 -1.69 -6.06
C GLY A 111 21.06 -1.47 -4.57
N ASP A 112 20.97 -0.22 -4.08
CA ASP A 112 21.10 0.06 -2.64
C ASP A 112 19.74 -0.03 -1.94
N PHE A 113 19.76 -0.40 -0.67
CA PHE A 113 18.56 -0.46 0.16
C PHE A 113 18.33 0.87 0.89
N VAL A 114 17.13 1.43 0.73
CA VAL A 114 16.62 2.56 1.51
C VAL A 114 15.76 2.01 2.63
N THR A 115 16.16 2.23 3.89
CA THR A 115 15.50 1.71 5.10
C THR A 115 14.82 2.81 5.89
N PHE A 116 13.80 2.47 6.68
CA PHE A 116 13.04 3.42 7.48
C PHE A 116 12.85 2.96 8.93
N ASP A 117 13.26 3.82 9.87
CA ASP A 117 13.23 3.55 11.31
C ASP A 117 11.95 4.08 12.00
N HIS A 118 10.77 3.72 11.47
CA HIS A 118 9.47 4.15 12.04
C HIS A 118 8.63 3.00 12.61
N ILE A 119 9.01 1.75 12.32
CA ILE A 119 8.26 0.57 12.73
C ILE A 119 8.54 0.28 14.21
N ASN A 120 7.48 0.11 14.99
CA ASN A 120 7.52 -0.21 16.42
C ASN A 120 6.45 -1.27 16.76
N GLU A 121 6.25 -1.55 18.05
CA GLU A 121 5.31 -2.56 18.55
C GLU A 121 3.83 -2.26 18.25
N ASN A 122 3.49 -1.10 17.67
CA ASN A 122 2.13 -0.76 17.26
C ASN A 122 1.80 -1.22 15.83
N PHE A 123 2.79 -1.69 15.06
CA PHE A 123 2.60 -2.37 13.78
C PHE A 123 2.13 -3.82 13.98
N ASP A 124 1.03 -3.96 14.70
CA ASP A 124 0.36 -5.22 15.04
C ASP A 124 -1.06 -5.23 14.46
N TYR A 125 -1.48 -6.39 13.94
CA TYR A 125 -2.77 -6.49 13.25
C TYR A 125 -3.95 -6.10 14.14
N GLU A 126 -4.02 -6.59 15.38
CA GLU A 126 -5.17 -6.36 16.26
C GLU A 126 -5.26 -4.89 16.68
N LYS A 127 -4.10 -4.26 16.94
CA LYS A 127 -4.04 -2.82 17.24
C LYS A 127 -4.50 -1.97 16.05
N VAL A 128 -3.99 -2.26 14.85
CA VAL A 128 -4.35 -1.53 13.64
C VAL A 128 -5.83 -1.76 13.30
N ALA A 129 -6.30 -3.00 13.29
CA ALA A 129 -7.69 -3.35 13.00
C ALA A 129 -8.64 -2.65 13.98
N THR A 130 -8.35 -2.66 15.28
CA THR A 130 -9.17 -1.96 16.30
C THR A 130 -9.27 -0.46 16.01
N SER A 131 -8.15 0.17 15.62
CA SER A 131 -8.12 1.58 15.24
C SER A 131 -8.99 1.86 14.01
N LEU A 132 -8.85 1.05 12.96
CA LEU A 132 -9.62 1.20 11.71
C LEU A 132 -11.12 0.97 11.89
N SER A 133 -11.53 -0.05 12.66
CA SER A 133 -12.94 -0.31 12.95
C SER A 133 -13.56 0.84 13.78
N SER A 134 -12.78 1.45 14.69
CA SER A 134 -13.23 2.63 15.44
C SER A 134 -13.47 3.84 14.53
N ILE A 135 -12.56 4.10 13.58
CA ILE A 135 -12.70 5.17 12.59
C ILE A 135 -13.96 4.94 11.73
N THR A 136 -14.12 3.72 11.21
CA THR A 136 -15.25 3.36 10.35
C THR A 136 -16.59 3.52 11.07
N SER A 137 -16.66 3.15 12.35
CA SER A 137 -17.85 3.30 13.17
C SER A 137 -18.23 4.77 13.36
N ASN A 138 -17.25 5.62 13.69
CA ASN A 138 -17.48 7.06 13.87
C ASN A 138 -17.92 7.75 12.58
N SER A 139 -17.38 7.37 11.42
CA SER A 139 -17.80 7.90 10.12
C SER A 139 -19.26 7.56 9.79
N ASN A 140 -19.72 6.36 10.13
CA ASN A 140 -21.10 5.96 9.88
C ASN A 140 -22.11 6.69 10.78
N GLU A 141 -21.75 6.99 12.03
CA GLU A 141 -22.57 7.80 12.94
C GLU A 141 -22.72 9.25 12.47
N LEU A 142 -21.66 9.84 11.92
CA LEU A 142 -21.70 11.20 11.37
C LEU A 142 -22.65 11.29 10.15
N LEU A 143 -22.57 10.32 9.23
CA LEU A 143 -23.41 10.26 8.03
C LEU A 143 -24.90 10.04 8.35
N THR A 144 -25.22 9.27 9.38
CA THR A 144 -26.61 9.05 9.81
C THR A 144 -27.22 10.27 10.49
N ASN A 145 -26.42 11.09 11.18
CA ASN A 145 -26.89 12.32 11.81
C ASN A 145 -27.14 13.47 10.80
N GLU A 146 -26.46 13.48 9.65
CA GLU A 146 -26.68 14.47 8.59
C GLU A 146 -27.92 14.17 7.74
N GLN A 147 -28.29 12.90 7.56
CA GLN A 147 -29.49 12.50 6.80
C GLN A 147 -30.81 12.70 7.58
N ASN A 148 -30.73 12.84 8.91
CA ASN A 148 -31.88 13.04 9.80
C ASN A 148 -32.13 14.53 10.15
N LYS A 149 -31.49 15.46 9.43
CA LYS A 149 -31.70 16.91 9.52
C LYS A 149 -32.36 17.45 8.26
#